data_AF-A0A957G4V5-F1
#
_entry.id   AF-A0A957G4V5-F1
#
_cell.length_a   1.000
_cell.length_b   1.000
_cell.length_c   1.000
_cell.angle_alpha   90.00
_cell.angle_beta   90.00
_cell.angle_gamma   90.00
#
_symmetry.space_group_name_H-M   'P 1'
#
loop_
_entity.id
_entity.type
_entity.pdbx_description
1 polymer ?
#
loop_
_entity_poly.entity_id
_entity_poly.type
_entity_poly.pdbx_seq_one_letter_code
_entity_poly.pdbx_strand_id
1 'polypeptide(L)'
;QYRPDSTIFTCTARNLEYILTDIADAAGLDKGLLSFENLRWAAALRDYRHEVSQDEIRQKLGLSKVTWRETKNKLDKIKAKQDAVVA
;
A
#
# COMPACT_ATOMS: atom_id res chain seq x y z
N GLN A 1 23.50 -12.75 -7.59
CA GLN A 1 22.38 -11.90 -8.09
C GLN A 1 21.46 -12.80 -8.88
N TYR A 2 20.16 -12.80 -8.57
CA TYR A 2 19.15 -13.44 -9.41
C TYR A 2 19.00 -12.62 -10.70
N ARG A 3 19.12 -13.26 -11.86
CA ARG A 3 18.82 -12.65 -13.17
C ARG A 3 17.56 -13.32 -13.69
N PRO A 4 16.41 -12.64 -13.67
CA PRO A 4 15.19 -13.20 -14.24
C PRO A 4 15.35 -13.37 -15.75
N ASP A 5 14.93 -14.52 -16.27
CA ASP A 5 15.06 -14.89 -17.70
C ASP A 5 14.05 -14.17 -18.60
N SER A 6 13.04 -13.52 -18.00
CA SER A 6 11.99 -12.82 -18.73
C SER A 6 11.48 -11.61 -17.97
N THR A 7 10.90 -10.66 -18.71
CA THR A 7 10.31 -9.44 -18.18
C THR A 7 8.79 -9.51 -18.28
N ILE A 8 8.10 -9.50 -17.13
CA ILE A 8 6.64 -9.47 -17.08
C ILE A 8 6.11 -8.05 -17.33
N PHE A 9 6.84 -7.02 -16.88
CA PHE A 9 6.44 -5.62 -17.00
C PHE A 9 7.42 -4.84 -17.89
N THR A 10 6.95 -4.34 -19.03
CA THR A 10 7.76 -3.60 -20.00
C THR A 10 7.81 -2.08 -19.73
N CYS A 11 7.32 -1.64 -18.57
CA CYS A 11 7.29 -0.24 -18.16
C CYS A 11 8.42 0.09 -17.17
N THR A 12 8.82 1.36 -17.13
CA THR A 12 9.76 1.87 -16.12
C THR A 12 9.02 2.37 -14.89
N ALA A 13 9.71 2.48 -13.75
CA ALA A 13 9.14 3.10 -12.55
C ALA A 13 8.57 4.50 -12.82
N ARG A 14 9.30 5.33 -13.61
CA ARG A 14 8.84 6.67 -13.99
C ARG A 14 7.56 6.65 -14.83
N ASN A 15 7.44 5.69 -15.75
CA ASN A 15 6.20 5.55 -16.53
C ASN A 15 5.00 5.23 -15.64
N LEU A 16 5.20 4.38 -14.62
CA LEU A 16 4.16 4.07 -13.65
C LEU A 16 3.75 5.28 -12.80
N GLU A 17 4.71 6.13 -12.38
CA GLU A 17 4.41 7.37 -11.65
C GLU A 17 3.57 8.35 -12.48
N TYR A 18 3.86 8.46 -13.79
CA TYR A 18 3.04 9.30 -14.69
C TYR A 18 1.63 8.77 -14.81
N ILE A 19 1.47 7.46 -15.07
CA ILE A 19 0.16 6.82 -15.14
C ILE A 19 -0.62 7.05 -13.84
N LEU A 20 0.04 6.93 -12.68
CA LEU A 20 -0.61 7.13 -11.39
C LEU A 20 -1.03 8.60 -11.17
N THR A 21 -0.22 9.55 -11.64
CA THR A 21 -0.53 10.98 -11.58
C THR A 21 -1.75 11.31 -12.43
N ASP A 22 -1.80 10.81 -13.67
CA ASP A 22 -2.93 11.03 -14.58
C ASP A 22 -4.24 10.45 -14.00
N ILE A 23 -4.16 9.28 -13.35
CA ILE A 23 -5.30 8.69 -12.64
C ILE A 23 -5.75 9.59 -11.47
N ALA A 24 -4.81 10.14 -10.70
CA ALA A 24 -5.12 11.03 -9.58
C ALA A 24 -5.82 12.31 -10.05
N ASP A 25 -5.30 12.94 -11.10
CA ASP A 25 -5.86 14.15 -11.71
C ASP A 25 -7.26 13.88 -12.27
N ALA A 26 -7.44 12.77 -12.99
CA ALA A 26 -8.75 12.37 -13.52
C ALA A 26 -9.78 12.06 -12.42
N ALA A 27 -9.33 11.57 -11.27
CA ALA A 27 -10.17 11.32 -10.09
C ALA A 27 -10.42 12.58 -9.23
N GLY A 28 -9.81 13.73 -9.56
CA GLY A 28 -9.93 14.96 -8.79
C GLY A 28 -9.26 14.88 -7.41
N LEU A 29 -8.22 14.05 -7.27
CA LEU A 29 -7.49 13.90 -6.01
C LEU A 29 -6.42 14.97 -5.88
N ASP A 30 -6.19 15.44 -4.65
CA ASP A 30 -5.10 16.36 -4.36
C ASP A 30 -3.74 15.75 -4.73
N LYS A 31 -2.83 16.59 -5.22
CA LYS A 31 -1.49 16.16 -5.64
C LYS A 31 -0.76 15.46 -4.49
N GLY A 32 -0.21 14.27 -4.79
CA GLY A 32 0.52 13.45 -3.82
C GLY A 32 -0.36 12.60 -2.90
N LEU A 33 -1.69 12.73 -2.97
CA LEU A 33 -2.60 11.87 -2.21
C LEU A 33 -2.57 10.43 -2.73
N LEU A 34 -2.54 10.25 -4.06
CA LEU A 34 -2.39 8.94 -4.68
C LEU A 34 -0.91 8.66 -4.95
N SER A 35 -0.37 7.64 -4.29
CA SER A 35 1.02 7.17 -4.44
C SER A 35 1.08 5.65 -4.30
N PHE A 36 2.12 5.01 -4.84
CA PHE A 36 2.32 3.56 -4.66
C PHE A 36 2.44 3.16 -3.19
N GLU A 37 3.05 4.02 -2.36
CA GLU A 37 3.12 3.80 -0.92
C GLU A 37 1.71 3.83 -0.29
N ASN A 38 0.89 4.84 -0.62
CA ASN A 38 -0.46 4.95 -0.09
C ASN A 38 -1.35 3.79 -0.57
N LEU A 39 -1.23 3.36 -1.82
CA LEU A 39 -1.91 2.17 -2.33
C LEU A 39 -1.51 0.89 -1.57
N ARG A 40 -0.23 0.76 -1.25
CA ARG A 40 0.28 -0.36 -0.45
C ARG A 40 -0.27 -0.33 0.98
N TRP A 41 -0.35 0.84 1.61
CA TRP A 41 -1.00 1.00 2.92
C TRP A 41 -2.51 0.70 2.86
N ALA A 42 -3.20 1.17 1.83
CA ALA A 42 -4.63 0.89 1.63
C ALA A 42 -4.90 -0.61 1.46
N ALA A 43 -4.04 -1.32 0.71
CA ALA A 43 -4.12 -2.77 0.57
C ALA A 43 -3.92 -3.49 1.92
N ALA A 44 -2.93 -3.07 2.71
CA ALA A 44 -2.69 -3.65 4.04
C ALA A 44 -3.83 -3.38 5.03
N LEU A 45 -4.36 -2.16 5.02
CA LEU A 45 -5.48 -1.77 5.87
C LEU A 45 -6.75 -2.55 5.52
N ARG A 46 -7.01 -2.77 4.22
CA ARG A 46 -8.14 -3.59 3.77
C ARG A 46 -8.03 -5.01 4.33
N ASP A 47 -6.88 -5.67 4.16
CA ASP A 47 -6.67 -7.01 4.70
C ASP A 47 -6.82 -7.03 6.23
N TYR A 48 -6.30 -6.01 6.91
CA TYR A 48 -6.41 -5.86 8.35
C TYR A 48 -7.86 -5.71 8.83
N ARG A 49 -8.71 -5.01 8.06
CA ARG A 49 -10.15 -4.87 8.33
C ARG A 49 -10.94 -6.15 8.06
N HIS A 50 -10.47 -6.99 7.14
CA HIS A 50 -11.05 -8.30 6.85
C HIS A 50 -10.50 -9.40 7.77
N GLU A 51 -9.82 -9.03 8.85
CA GLU A 51 -9.28 -9.96 9.86
C GLU A 51 -8.33 -11.02 9.28
N VAL A 52 -7.68 -10.71 8.14
CA VAL A 52 -6.60 -11.53 7.59
C VAL A 52 -5.48 -11.61 8.64
N SER A 53 -4.85 -12.78 8.74
CA SER A 53 -3.85 -13.01 9.79
C SER A 53 -2.70 -12.00 9.71
N GLN A 54 -2.23 -11.55 10.87
CA GLN A 54 -1.15 -10.56 10.95
C GLN A 54 0.14 -11.06 10.28
N ASP A 55 0.40 -12.37 10.30
CA ASP A 55 1.58 -12.93 9.66
C ASP A 55 1.46 -12.90 8.13
N GLU A 56 0.27 -13.17 7.57
CA GLU A 56 0.03 -13.03 6.13
C GLU A 56 0.20 -11.59 5.65
N ILE A 57 -0.37 -10.62 6.37
CA ILE A 57 -0.21 -9.19 6.01
C ILE A 57 1.26 -8.79 6.09
N ARG A 58 1.99 -9.22 7.13
CA ARG A 58 3.43 -8.98 7.28
C ARG A 58 4.23 -9.55 6.12
N GLN A 59 3.96 -10.80 5.73
CA GLN A 59 4.64 -11.48 4.63
C GLN A 59 4.32 -10.80 3.28
N LYS A 60 3.06 -10.45 3.04
CA LYS A 60 2.64 -9.67 1.86
C LYS A 60 3.37 -8.33 1.75
N LEU A 61 3.61 -7.69 2.89
CA LEU A 61 4.41 -6.48 2.96
C LEU A 61 5.92 -6.76 2.94
N GLY A 62 6.39 -8.01 2.95
CA GLY A 62 7.83 -8.30 2.98
C GLY A 62 8.53 -7.72 4.21
N LEU A 63 7.83 -7.61 5.34
CA LEU A 63 8.36 -7.00 6.56
C LEU A 63 8.98 -8.03 7.50
N SER A 64 10.03 -7.62 8.18
CA SER A 64 10.55 -8.36 9.33
C SER A 64 9.54 -8.37 10.49
N LYS A 65 9.67 -9.31 11.42
CA LYS A 65 8.85 -9.33 12.65
C LYS A 65 9.03 -8.06 13.49
N VAL A 66 10.21 -7.44 13.47
CA VAL A 66 10.49 -6.20 14.21
C VAL A 66 9.74 -5.03 13.57
N THR A 67 9.93 -4.81 12.26
CA THR A 67 9.27 -3.74 11.50
C THR A 67 7.74 -3.88 11.49
N TRP A 68 7.23 -5.11 11.59
CA TRP A 68 5.80 -5.37 11.71
C TRP A 68 5.18 -4.70 12.93
N ARG A 69 5.85 -4.71 14.08
CA ARG A 69 5.30 -4.12 15.32
C ARG A 69 4.94 -2.65 15.14
N GLU A 70 5.82 -1.90 14.47
CA GLU A 70 5.59 -0.48 14.14
C GLU A 70 4.51 -0.30 13.08
N THR A 71 4.51 -1.17 12.07
CA THR A 71 3.53 -1.14 10.96
C THR A 71 2.12 -1.40 11.48
N LYS A 72 1.95 -2.39 12.35
CA LYS A 72 0.68 -2.70 13.00
C LYS A 72 0.15 -1.49 13.78
N ASN A 73 1.01 -0.85 14.59
CA ASN A 73 0.62 0.35 15.34
C ASN A 73 0.14 1.49 14.42
N LYS A 74 0.71 1.62 13.22
CA LYS A 74 0.23 2.56 12.19
C LYS A 74 -1.12 2.13 11.64
N LEU A 75 -1.31 0.86 11.30
CA LEU A 75 -2.59 0.33 10.82
C LEU A 75 -3.71 0.52 11.85
N ASP A 76 -3.45 0.28 13.13
CA ASP A 76 -4.40 0.51 14.22
C ASP A 76 -4.84 1.97 14.29
N LYS A 77 -3.89 2.91 14.19
CA LYS A 77 -4.18 4.35 14.16
C LYS A 77 -4.99 4.76 12.93
N ILE A 78 -4.68 4.21 11.76
CA ILE A 78 -5.42 4.52 10.53
C ILE A 78 -6.84 3.97 10.62
N LYS A 79 -7.01 2.72 11.08
CA LYS A 79 -8.32 2.09 11.29
C LYS A 79 -9.18 2.91 12.25
N ALA A 80 -8.63 3.26 13.43
CA ALA A 80 -9.34 4.08 14.42
C ALA A 80 -9.78 5.45 13.87
N LYS A 81 -8.92 6.11 13.07
CA LYS A 81 -9.26 7.38 12.42
C LYS A 81 -10.36 7.22 11.37
N GLN A 82 -10.36 6.15 10.59
CA GLN A 82 -11.41 5.90 9.59
C GLN A 82 -12.75 5.56 10.24
N ASP A 83 -12.73 4.74 11.30
CA ASP A 83 -13.95 4.39 12.04
C ASP A 83 -14.60 5.65 12.66
N ALA A 84 -13.79 6.63 13.10
CA ALA A 84 -14.26 7.91 13.63
C ALA A 84 -14.81 8.89 12.57
N VAL A 85 -14.54 8.68 11.28
CA VAL A 85 -15.09 9.51 10.18
C VAL A 85 -16.44 8.97 9.69
N VAL A 86 -16.75 7.70 9.98
CA VAL A 86 -17.99 7.02 9.56
C VAL A 86 -19.05 7.03 10.67
N ALA A 87 -18.68 7.36 11.92
CA ALA A 87 -19.57 7.52 13.07
C ALA A 87 -20.16 8.93 13.16
#